data_AF-A0A1X7RZ00-F1
#
_entry.id   AF-A0A1X7RZ00-F1
#
_cell.length_a   1.000
_cell.length_b   1.000
_cell.length_c   1.000
_cell.angle_alpha   90.00
_cell.angle_beta   90.00
_cell.angle_gamma   90.00
#
_symmetry.space_group_name_H-M   'P 1'
#
loop_
_entity.id
_entity.type
_entity.pdbx_description
1 polymer ?
#
loop_
_entity_poly.entity_id
_entity_poly.type
_entity_poly.pdbx_seq_one_letter_code
_entity_poly.pdbx_strand_id
1 'polypeptide(L)'
;MAPASASPGGSSSDSQSQGSIGRSTSPSTGDAPTIEIHHRYYVAHDEAIADGITYAQPSAQPDGYTLYRALARMLIGDPTRHGAIVEAVLNFAIRVRSNKAHPLHFHYLAQEVSFRDRTGRELFSLLDCPDLRPRQEVYWIIAHALGIRIAVYATITPEGELRELLASAGATTRPTYSLLKTTCDGPIQSRFSGLMPDESGKELIEYLLSTKAEMTDGLSGDKFHGLEIKKMVWAWKKRPGGLKVSCFNEHRPKSTMEDLDLDRSPMKRMDVMTIVVNEANQLPAALDIFKKAMELAPGQKRKVRVSDQCRDGTLKPYCSVDFEFKKLDEKKVLYKDRRGQQALVDSGEVEELCSVVSIAIGRHLCIIFNVLQMMEHPNEQTVPALYQLFSEVIFDARICKLWWNLQSDFTVMNNTIAHLYQGTPREAFSHTSYRGVKYNVTPTWKLQSPFFNGERPEDLSFPSSQKPCDLHAGSTEYVGMSCPCQTGNIDIAALLNHFCRLQGLHIEKLHWTGYRH
;
A
#
# COMPACT_ATOMS: atom_id res chain seq x y z
N MET A 1 14.02 -63.83 -1.50
CA MET A 1 15.31 -64.56 -1.49
C MET A 1 16.37 -63.61 -2.02
N ALA A 2 17.24 -63.10 -1.15
CA ALA A 2 18.54 -62.54 -1.55
C ALA A 2 19.50 -63.70 -1.90
N PRO A 3 20.64 -63.49 -2.57
CA PRO A 3 21.84 -62.88 -1.93
C PRO A 3 22.60 -61.89 -2.84
N ALA A 4 23.18 -60.80 -2.30
CA ALA A 4 24.54 -60.66 -1.71
C ALA A 4 25.63 -60.48 -2.80
N SER A 5 26.15 -59.27 -3.03
CA SER A 5 27.21 -58.54 -2.29
C SER A 5 28.63 -58.93 -2.72
N ALA A 6 29.43 -57.95 -3.18
CA ALA A 6 30.86 -57.83 -2.86
C ALA A 6 31.44 -56.52 -3.42
N SER A 7 31.86 -55.63 -2.52
CA SER A 7 32.95 -54.67 -2.75
C SER A 7 34.27 -55.31 -2.30
N PRO A 8 35.43 -54.84 -2.79
CA PRO A 8 36.33 -53.99 -1.99
C PRO A 8 37.03 -52.92 -2.88
N GLY A 9 37.63 -51.81 -2.43
CA GLY A 9 38.24 -51.44 -1.16
C GLY A 9 39.77 -51.32 -1.31
N GLY A 10 40.32 -50.09 -1.24
CA GLY A 10 41.77 -49.77 -1.09
C GLY A 10 42.26 -48.61 -1.99
N SER A 11 42.49 -47.37 -1.50
CA SER A 11 43.71 -46.83 -0.82
C SER A 11 44.92 -46.71 -1.77
N SER A 12 45.75 -45.65 -1.87
CA SER A 12 45.96 -44.35 -1.21
C SER A 12 47.16 -43.65 -1.93
N SER A 13 47.28 -42.31 -1.84
CA SER A 13 48.51 -41.45 -1.93
C SER A 13 49.39 -41.51 -3.22
N ASP A 14 50.07 -40.48 -3.73
CA ASP A 14 50.23 -39.06 -3.44
C ASP A 14 50.95 -38.39 -4.64
N SER A 15 50.55 -37.16 -4.94
CA SER A 15 51.39 -36.01 -5.36
C SER A 15 52.11 -35.92 -6.74
N GLN A 16 51.87 -34.75 -7.34
CA GLN A 16 52.76 -33.91 -8.19
C GLN A 16 52.77 -34.05 -9.73
N SER A 17 51.91 -33.22 -10.33
CA SER A 17 52.30 -32.04 -11.12
C SER A 17 52.25 -32.09 -12.65
N GLN A 18 51.71 -30.98 -13.16
CA GLN A 18 51.79 -30.37 -14.49
C GLN A 18 50.90 -30.92 -15.61
N GLY A 19 50.04 -30.01 -16.09
CA GLY A 19 50.03 -29.68 -17.51
C GLY A 19 48.82 -30.13 -18.32
N SER A 20 47.90 -29.18 -18.50
CA SER A 20 47.03 -29.02 -19.69
C SER A 20 46.09 -30.17 -20.07
N ILE A 21 44.80 -30.01 -19.75
CA ILE A 21 43.70 -30.57 -20.53
C ILE A 21 42.62 -29.50 -20.67
N GLY A 22 42.33 -29.11 -21.91
CA GLY A 22 41.09 -28.47 -22.27
C GLY A 22 39.96 -29.49 -22.39
N ARG A 23 38.78 -29.13 -21.89
CA ARG A 23 37.41 -29.54 -22.29
C ARG A 23 36.45 -28.79 -21.37
N SER A 24 35.60 -27.91 -21.90
CA SER A 24 34.23 -28.20 -22.33
C SER A 24 33.23 -28.39 -21.19
N THR A 25 32.12 -27.65 -21.31
CA THR A 25 30.79 -27.77 -20.69
C THR A 25 30.61 -27.42 -19.21
N SER A 26 30.03 -26.24 -18.97
CA SER A 26 28.78 -26.04 -18.21
C SER A 26 28.21 -24.66 -18.55
N PRO A 27 26.92 -24.49 -18.91
CA PRO A 27 26.31 -23.17 -18.91
C PRO A 27 26.15 -22.78 -17.45
N SER A 28 26.92 -21.77 -17.02
CA SER A 28 26.74 -21.14 -15.72
C SER A 28 25.29 -20.67 -15.61
N THR A 29 24.55 -21.25 -14.67
CA THR A 29 23.42 -20.60 -14.02
C THR A 29 23.86 -19.19 -13.66
N GLY A 30 23.34 -18.21 -14.41
CA GLY A 30 23.57 -16.81 -14.11
C GLY A 30 22.87 -16.53 -12.79
N ASP A 31 23.63 -16.58 -11.70
CA ASP A 31 23.19 -16.14 -10.39
C ASP A 31 22.66 -14.72 -10.52
N ALA A 32 21.34 -14.58 -10.38
CA ALA A 32 20.72 -13.29 -10.19
C ALA A 32 21.36 -12.67 -8.94
N PRO A 33 21.78 -11.39 -8.96
CA PRO A 33 22.36 -10.77 -7.79
C PRO A 33 21.31 -10.80 -6.66
N THR A 34 21.56 -11.65 -5.68
CA THR A 34 20.77 -11.78 -4.46
C THR A 34 21.06 -10.52 -3.65
N ILE A 35 20.12 -9.57 -3.64
CA ILE A 35 20.22 -8.39 -2.78
C ILE A 35 19.44 -8.71 -1.50
N GLU A 36 20.18 -9.10 -0.47
CA GLU A 36 19.65 -9.22 0.89
C GLU A 36 19.25 -7.83 1.42
N ILE A 37 18.02 -7.74 1.91
CA ILE A 37 17.45 -6.62 2.66
C ILE A 37 16.44 -7.28 3.58
N HIS A 38 16.58 -7.15 4.88
CA HIS A 38 15.61 -7.70 5.80
C HIS A 38 15.27 -6.59 6.76
N HIS A 39 14.36 -5.64 6.49
CA HIS A 39 14.19 -4.59 7.50
C HIS A 39 12.76 -4.08 7.65
N ARG A 40 12.30 -3.97 8.91
CA ARG A 40 11.12 -3.17 9.27
C ARG A 40 11.35 -1.67 9.13
N TYR A 41 12.60 -1.23 9.21
CA TYR A 41 13.04 0.16 9.06
C TYR A 41 14.34 0.24 8.28
N TYR A 42 14.49 1.21 7.37
CA TYR A 42 15.76 1.49 6.71
C TYR A 42 16.31 2.86 7.10
N VAL A 43 17.63 3.02 6.93
CA VAL A 43 18.37 4.24 7.22
C VAL A 43 18.34 5.15 6.00
N ALA A 44 17.76 6.35 6.11
CA ALA A 44 17.79 7.35 5.06
C ALA A 44 18.90 8.39 5.33
N HIS A 45 19.86 8.57 4.40
CA HIS A 45 20.86 9.65 4.45
C HIS A 45 20.60 10.75 3.40
N ASP A 46 21.45 11.79 3.42
CA ASP A 46 21.31 13.08 2.73
C ASP A 46 21.29 13.02 1.18
N GLU A 47 21.75 11.94 0.56
CA GLU A 47 21.80 11.80 -0.90
C GLU A 47 20.92 10.66 -1.42
N ALA A 48 19.96 11.03 -2.27
CA ALA A 48 19.21 10.22 -3.22
C ALA A 48 18.69 8.83 -2.77
N ILE A 49 17.36 8.73 -2.63
CA ILE A 49 16.66 7.49 -2.98
C ILE A 49 16.78 7.31 -4.51
N ALA A 50 17.87 6.66 -4.93
CA ALA A 50 18.05 6.23 -6.31
C ALA A 50 17.89 4.72 -6.46
N ASP A 51 18.26 3.91 -5.45
CA ASP A 51 18.02 2.47 -5.45
C ASP A 51 17.39 2.04 -4.12
N GLY A 52 16.48 1.06 -4.16
CA GLY A 52 15.87 0.44 -2.97
C GLY A 52 16.87 -0.19 -1.99
N ILE A 53 18.17 -0.15 -2.28
CA ILE A 53 19.26 -0.31 -1.33
C ILE A 53 20.38 0.61 -1.79
N THR A 54 20.54 1.73 -1.13
CA THR A 54 21.84 2.38 -1.07
C THR A 54 21.96 2.86 0.36
N TYR A 55 23.00 2.39 1.06
CA TYR A 55 23.54 3.13 2.19
C TYR A 55 23.94 4.48 1.60
N ALA A 56 23.02 5.44 1.64
CA ALA A 56 23.28 6.77 1.13
C ALA A 56 24.57 7.25 1.79
N GLN A 57 25.55 7.62 0.97
CA GLN A 57 26.82 8.04 1.52
C GLN A 57 26.54 9.23 2.44
N PRO A 58 27.02 9.20 3.70
CA PRO A 58 26.87 10.35 4.58
C PRO A 58 27.44 11.56 3.85
N SER A 59 26.72 12.69 3.91
CA SER A 59 27.18 13.95 3.36
C SER A 59 28.65 14.14 3.74
N ALA A 60 29.48 14.40 2.71
CA ALA A 60 30.94 14.31 2.81
C ALA A 60 31.55 15.30 3.82
N GLN A 61 30.77 16.26 4.33
CA GLN A 61 31.19 17.16 5.41
C GLN A 61 30.12 17.27 6.50
N PRO A 62 30.48 17.03 7.77
CA PRO A 62 29.59 17.27 8.89
C PRO A 62 29.48 18.79 9.09
N ASP A 63 28.30 19.35 8.84
CA ASP A 63 28.02 20.79 8.95
C ASP A 63 27.07 21.14 10.09
N GLY A 64 26.60 20.14 10.84
CA GLY A 64 25.84 20.33 12.06
C GLY A 64 24.32 20.11 11.93
N TYR A 65 23.84 19.80 10.70
CA TYR A 65 22.41 19.82 10.37
C TYR A 65 21.80 18.44 10.06
N THR A 66 22.52 17.34 10.29
CA THR A 66 22.03 15.99 9.91
C THR A 66 20.75 15.61 10.66
N LEU A 67 20.58 16.03 11.92
CA LEU A 67 19.30 15.87 12.62
C LEU A 67 18.14 16.55 11.89
N TYR A 68 18.33 17.79 11.46
CA TYR A 68 17.27 18.54 10.78
C TYR A 68 16.98 18.02 9.38
N ARG A 69 18.00 17.52 8.66
CA ARG A 69 17.80 16.84 7.37
C ARG A 69 17.05 15.54 7.53
N ALA A 70 17.39 14.74 8.55
CA ALA A 70 16.66 13.52 8.87
C ALA A 70 15.19 13.84 9.21
N LEU A 71 14.92 14.86 10.02
CA LEU A 71 13.55 15.30 10.31
C LEU A 71 12.83 15.84 9.07
N ALA A 72 13.49 16.67 8.25
CA ALA A 72 12.91 17.21 7.01
C ALA A 72 12.58 16.09 6.02
N ARG A 73 13.43 15.06 5.92
CA ARG A 73 13.15 13.86 5.14
C ARG A 73 11.88 13.16 5.61
N MET A 74 11.70 13.00 6.92
CA MET A 74 10.55 12.30 7.49
C MET A 74 9.26 13.13 7.49
N LEU A 75 9.35 14.44 7.68
CA LEU A 75 8.21 15.35 7.85
C LEU A 75 7.74 15.97 6.53
N ILE A 76 8.68 16.32 5.66
CA ILE A 76 8.43 17.06 4.41
C ILE A 76 8.62 16.14 3.19
N GLY A 77 9.44 15.09 3.31
CA GLY A 77 9.83 14.23 2.19
C GLY A 77 11.03 14.75 1.39
N ASP A 78 11.63 15.87 1.81
CA ASP A 78 12.76 16.52 1.15
C ASP A 78 13.80 17.00 2.18
N PRO A 79 14.98 16.35 2.28
CA PRO A 79 16.01 16.72 3.25
C PRO A 79 16.65 18.08 2.95
N THR A 80 16.60 18.57 1.71
CA THR A 80 17.17 19.88 1.34
C THR A 80 16.39 21.04 1.98
N ARG A 81 15.14 20.79 2.40
CA ARG A 81 14.26 21.76 3.07
C ARG A 81 14.44 21.82 4.59
N HIS A 82 15.55 21.31 5.13
CA HIS A 82 15.85 21.36 6.56
C HIS A 82 15.87 22.78 7.15
N GLY A 83 16.18 23.81 6.36
CA GLY A 83 16.10 25.21 6.80
C GLY A 83 14.73 25.60 7.36
N ALA A 84 13.62 25.09 6.78
CA ALA A 84 12.28 25.35 7.30
C ALA A 84 12.06 24.72 8.69
N ILE A 85 12.68 23.57 8.96
CA ILE A 85 12.64 22.93 10.29
C ILE A 85 13.45 23.75 11.30
N VAL A 86 14.66 24.19 10.91
CA VAL A 86 15.52 25.05 11.75
C VAL A 86 14.76 26.33 12.12
N GLU A 87 14.21 27.04 11.13
CA GLU A 87 13.45 28.27 11.34
C GLU A 87 12.26 28.05 12.28
N ALA A 88 11.50 26.96 12.11
CA ALA A 88 10.38 26.64 12.99
C ALA A 88 10.83 26.44 14.45
N VAL A 89 11.95 25.74 14.66
CA VAL A 89 12.52 25.49 15.99
C VAL A 89 13.05 26.77 16.63
N LEU A 90 13.82 27.58 15.90
CA LEU A 90 14.39 28.82 16.40
C LEU A 90 13.30 29.86 16.70
N ASN A 91 12.31 30.01 15.81
CA ASN A 91 11.17 30.89 16.04
C ASN A 91 10.35 30.46 17.26
N PHE A 92 10.13 29.16 17.45
CA PHE A 92 9.52 28.64 18.66
C PHE A 92 10.33 29.01 19.89
N ALA A 93 11.64 28.75 19.90
CA ALA A 93 12.51 29.07 21.04
C ALA A 93 12.50 30.56 21.39
N ILE A 94 12.62 31.46 20.40
CA ILE A 94 12.53 32.91 20.59
C ILE A 94 11.19 33.29 21.20
N ARG A 95 10.09 32.77 20.66
CA ARG A 95 8.72 33.07 21.12
C ARG A 95 8.48 32.61 22.55
N VAL A 96 8.91 31.38 22.89
CA VAL A 96 8.76 30.84 24.26
C VAL A 96 9.64 31.60 25.24
N ARG A 97 10.89 31.91 24.87
CA ARG A 97 11.83 32.65 25.71
C ARG A 97 11.38 34.08 25.98
N SER A 98 10.89 34.80 24.96
CA SER A 98 10.54 36.22 25.08
C SER A 98 9.19 36.47 25.75
N ASN A 99 8.28 35.50 25.72
CA ASN A 99 6.92 35.67 26.24
C ASN A 99 6.72 34.96 27.58
N LYS A 100 6.72 35.73 28.68
CA LYS A 100 6.47 35.21 30.04
C LYS A 100 5.10 34.55 30.23
N ALA A 101 4.11 34.91 29.42
CA ALA A 101 2.78 34.31 29.46
C ALA A 101 2.69 32.98 28.68
N HIS A 102 3.74 32.60 27.93
CA HIS A 102 3.75 31.34 27.21
C HIS A 102 3.78 30.17 28.20
N PRO A 103 2.92 29.12 28.07
CA PRO A 103 2.84 28.02 29.04
C PRO A 103 4.17 27.28 29.27
N LEU A 104 5.02 27.25 28.25
CA LEU A 104 6.34 26.58 28.30
C LEU A 104 7.49 27.50 28.71
N HIS A 105 7.25 28.78 29.01
CA HIS A 105 8.30 29.78 29.27
C HIS A 105 9.25 29.37 30.39
N PHE A 106 8.72 29.12 31.58
CA PHE A 106 9.54 28.75 32.75
C PHE A 106 10.26 27.42 32.58
N HIS A 107 9.61 26.45 31.90
CA HIS A 107 10.23 25.17 31.62
C HIS A 107 11.39 25.34 30.63
N TYR A 108 11.23 26.14 29.58
CA TYR A 108 12.32 26.47 28.64
C TYR A 108 13.52 27.10 29.35
N LEU A 109 13.30 28.09 30.24
CA LEU A 109 14.38 28.72 31.00
C LEU A 109 15.10 27.73 31.92
N ALA A 110 14.37 26.82 32.57
CA ALA A 110 14.97 25.77 33.40
C ALA A 110 15.84 24.81 32.57
N GLN A 111 15.38 24.42 31.37
CA GLN A 111 16.15 23.59 30.45
C GLN A 111 17.42 24.31 29.96
N GLU A 112 17.32 25.61 29.67
CA GLU A 112 18.48 26.41 29.27
C GLU A 112 19.54 26.51 30.38
N VAL A 113 19.14 26.80 31.62
CA VAL A 113 20.06 26.86 32.75
C VAL A 113 20.73 25.50 32.98
N SER A 114 19.93 24.42 33.05
CA SER A 114 20.44 23.05 33.18
C SER A 114 21.43 22.70 32.07
N PHE A 115 21.12 23.10 30.84
CA PHE A 115 21.97 22.83 29.69
C PHE A 115 23.29 23.60 29.78
N ARG A 116 23.24 24.90 30.11
CA ARG A 116 24.41 25.76 30.26
C ARG A 116 25.32 25.26 31.37
N ASP A 117 24.77 24.88 32.52
CA ASP A 117 25.54 24.38 33.66
C ASP A 117 26.28 23.07 33.32
N ARG A 118 25.67 22.21 32.50
CA ARG A 118 26.26 20.91 32.10
C ARG A 118 27.29 21.03 30.97
N THR A 119 27.15 22.02 30.10
CA THR A 119 27.89 22.04 28.83
C THR A 119 28.77 23.28 28.63
N GLY A 120 28.56 24.33 29.41
CA GLY A 120 29.18 25.64 29.25
C GLY A 120 28.75 26.38 27.97
N ARG A 121 27.62 25.99 27.35
CA ARG A 121 27.15 26.56 26.08
C ARG A 121 25.71 27.02 26.18
N GLU A 122 25.37 28.03 25.38
CA GLU A 122 24.00 28.51 25.23
C GLU A 122 23.16 27.50 24.44
N LEU A 123 21.98 27.17 24.99
CA LEU A 123 21.06 26.20 24.38
C LEU A 123 20.61 26.65 22.99
N PHE A 124 20.38 27.95 22.81
CA PHE A 124 19.94 28.53 21.53
C PHE A 124 20.93 28.24 20.39
N SER A 125 22.23 28.35 20.63
CA SER A 125 23.26 28.08 19.62
C SER A 125 23.30 26.61 19.19
N LEU A 126 22.85 25.68 20.03
CA LEU A 126 22.74 24.27 19.66
C LEU A 126 21.41 23.89 19.05
N LEU A 127 20.39 24.74 19.17
CA LEU A 127 19.20 24.59 18.34
C LEU A 127 19.50 24.93 16.88
N ASP A 128 20.51 25.76 16.60
CA ASP A 128 20.96 25.99 15.23
C ASP A 128 21.73 24.77 14.70
N CYS A 129 22.68 24.24 15.50
CA CYS A 129 23.51 23.08 15.13
C CYS A 129 23.43 21.94 16.17
N PRO A 130 22.35 21.12 16.16
CA PRO A 130 22.09 20.11 17.20
C PRO A 130 23.11 18.97 17.24
N ASP A 131 23.75 18.67 16.10
CA ASP A 131 24.74 17.60 15.96
C ASP A 131 26.03 17.84 16.76
N LEU A 132 26.33 19.10 17.10
CA LEU A 132 27.51 19.48 17.89
C LEU A 132 27.50 18.83 19.27
N ARG A 133 26.35 18.82 19.94
CA ARG A 133 26.24 18.30 21.30
C ARG A 133 24.79 17.90 21.60
N PRO A 134 24.25 16.88 20.93
CA PRO A 134 22.84 16.57 21.04
C PRO A 134 22.52 16.01 22.42
N ARG A 135 21.50 16.57 23.05
CA ARG A 135 21.00 16.15 24.37
C ARG A 135 19.48 16.21 24.44
N GLN A 136 18.95 15.65 25.53
CA GLN A 136 17.53 15.58 25.81
C GLN A 136 16.84 16.95 25.73
N GLU A 137 17.49 18.01 26.19
CA GLU A 137 16.96 19.38 26.18
C GLU A 137 16.74 19.89 24.75
N VAL A 138 17.69 19.62 23.85
CA VAL A 138 17.60 19.93 22.41
C VAL A 138 16.45 19.17 21.77
N TYR A 139 16.38 17.85 21.99
CA TYR A 139 15.29 17.03 21.44
C TYR A 139 13.92 17.46 21.97
N TRP A 140 13.83 17.86 23.24
CA TRP A 140 12.60 18.35 23.85
C TRP A 140 12.09 19.61 23.17
N ILE A 141 12.95 20.60 22.93
CA ILE A 141 12.57 21.83 22.24
C ILE A 141 12.12 21.54 20.81
N ILE A 142 12.90 20.75 20.06
CA ILE A 142 12.57 20.39 18.67
C ILE A 142 11.21 19.66 18.62
N ALA A 143 10.99 18.69 19.51
CA ALA A 143 9.74 17.94 19.56
C ALA A 143 8.52 18.84 19.83
N HIS A 144 8.64 19.85 20.70
CA HIS A 144 7.56 20.79 20.99
C HIS A 144 7.34 21.79 19.85
N ALA A 145 8.40 22.30 19.25
CA ALA A 145 8.32 23.22 18.12
C ALA A 145 7.58 22.61 16.92
N LEU A 146 7.87 21.33 16.63
CA LEU A 146 7.31 20.62 15.49
C LEU A 146 6.01 19.87 15.82
N GLY A 147 5.62 19.79 17.09
CA GLY A 147 4.43 19.05 17.52
C GLY A 147 4.55 17.54 17.32
N ILE A 148 5.75 16.98 17.49
CA ILE A 148 6.07 15.57 17.25
C ILE A 148 6.61 14.88 18.51
N ARG A 149 6.80 13.56 18.43
CA ARG A 149 7.63 12.81 19.38
C ARG A 149 8.89 12.32 18.67
N ILE A 150 10.05 12.50 19.29
CA ILE A 150 11.34 12.03 18.81
C ILE A 150 11.75 10.80 19.63
N ALA A 151 12.27 9.78 18.96
CA ALA A 151 12.91 8.64 19.57
C ALA A 151 14.29 8.43 18.93
N VAL A 152 15.35 8.41 19.73
CA VAL A 152 16.73 8.30 19.24
C VAL A 152 17.30 6.96 19.65
N TYR A 153 17.77 6.18 18.68
CA TYR A 153 18.33 4.84 18.84
C TYR A 153 19.82 4.83 18.53
N ALA A 154 20.58 3.97 19.19
CA ALA A 154 22.00 3.76 18.88
C ALA A 154 22.21 2.77 17.73
N THR A 155 21.36 1.74 17.66
CA THR A 155 21.58 0.60 16.77
C THR A 155 20.29 0.13 16.12
N ILE A 156 20.45 -0.41 14.91
CA ILE A 156 19.42 -1.13 14.17
C ILE A 156 20.02 -2.48 13.75
N THR A 157 19.26 -3.56 13.89
CA THR A 157 19.75 -4.90 13.50
C THR A 157 19.74 -5.08 11.98
N PRO A 158 20.44 -6.11 11.46
CA PRO A 158 20.28 -6.56 10.08
C PRO A 158 18.85 -6.97 9.70
N GLU A 159 17.95 -7.15 10.67
CA GLU A 159 16.52 -7.44 10.49
C GLU A 159 15.64 -6.17 10.61
N GLY A 160 16.26 -5.01 10.79
CA GLY A 160 15.58 -3.71 10.90
C GLY A 160 14.94 -3.48 12.26
N GLU A 161 15.32 -4.23 13.29
CA GLU A 161 14.84 -4.04 14.65
C GLU A 161 15.57 -2.87 15.32
N LEU A 162 14.81 -1.94 15.89
CA LEU A 162 15.37 -0.80 16.62
C LEU A 162 15.84 -1.25 18.01
N ARG A 163 17.11 -1.02 18.34
CA ARG A 163 17.70 -1.38 19.64
C ARG A 163 18.30 -0.15 20.32
N GLU A 164 18.39 -0.24 21.64
CA GLU A 164 19.06 0.77 22.49
C GLU A 164 18.47 2.19 22.33
N LEU A 165 17.29 2.41 22.93
CA LEU A 165 16.69 3.75 22.99
C LEU A 165 17.55 4.67 23.87
N LEU A 166 18.23 5.62 23.23
CA LEU A 166 19.12 6.59 23.88
C LEU A 166 18.37 7.78 24.48
N ALA A 167 17.33 8.24 23.78
CA ALA A 167 16.56 9.40 24.20
C ALA A 167 15.15 9.35 23.60
N SER A 168 14.18 9.95 24.30
CA SER A 168 12.86 10.20 23.75
C SER A 168 12.28 11.49 24.28
N ALA A 169 11.71 12.29 23.38
CA ALA A 169 11.22 13.63 23.69
C ALA A 169 9.89 13.93 22.99
N GLY A 170 9.04 14.75 23.61
CA GLY A 170 7.69 15.06 23.11
C GLY A 170 6.59 14.18 23.72
N ALA A 171 5.34 14.66 23.61
CA ALA A 171 4.19 13.97 24.20
C ALA A 171 3.92 12.62 23.51
N THR A 172 3.54 11.61 24.30
CA THR A 172 3.23 10.25 23.82
C THR A 172 2.05 10.21 22.85
N THR A 173 1.19 11.24 22.89
CA THR A 173 0.04 11.43 21.99
C THR A 173 0.44 11.92 20.60
N ARG A 174 1.68 12.37 20.38
CA ARG A 174 2.15 12.87 19.08
C ARG A 174 2.73 11.75 18.20
N PRO A 175 2.72 11.90 16.87
CA PRO A 175 3.39 10.96 15.96
C PRO A 175 4.88 10.84 16.30
N THR A 176 5.38 9.61 16.33
CA THR A 176 6.77 9.31 16.70
C THR A 176 7.66 9.21 15.47
N TYR A 177 8.78 9.91 15.50
CA TYR A 177 9.82 9.90 14.47
C TYR A 177 11.10 9.35 15.06
N SER A 178 11.56 8.24 14.50
CA SER A 178 12.73 7.51 14.97
C SER A 178 13.98 7.99 14.24
N LEU A 179 15.04 8.26 15.00
CA LEU A 179 16.34 8.67 14.51
C LEU A 179 17.39 7.66 14.94
N LEU A 180 18.34 7.35 14.04
CA LEU A 180 19.56 6.62 14.39
C LEU A 180 20.65 7.64 14.68
N LYS A 181 21.30 7.51 15.83
CA LYS A 181 22.42 8.37 16.24
C LYS A 181 23.74 7.62 16.09
N THR A 182 24.60 8.13 15.22
CA THR A 182 25.99 7.67 15.08
C THR A 182 26.91 8.63 15.81
N THR A 183 27.69 8.16 16.77
CA THR A 183 28.70 8.97 17.45
C THR A 183 29.85 9.29 16.49
N CYS A 184 30.36 10.53 16.54
CA CYS A 184 31.46 10.98 15.69
C CYS A 184 32.57 11.61 16.53
N ASP A 185 33.80 11.52 16.03
CA ASP A 185 34.94 12.21 16.60
C ASP A 185 34.97 13.68 16.14
N GLY A 186 35.40 14.58 17.04
CA GLY A 186 35.58 16.00 16.75
C GLY A 186 34.49 16.92 17.31
N PRO A 187 34.36 18.16 16.79
CA PRO A 187 33.42 19.15 17.32
C PRO A 187 31.96 18.77 17.07
N ILE A 188 31.70 18.01 16.02
CA ILE A 188 30.40 17.39 15.76
C ILE A 188 30.41 16.01 16.41
N GLN A 189 29.71 15.89 17.54
CA GLN A 189 29.72 14.68 18.36
C GLN A 189 28.81 13.59 17.82
N SER A 190 27.90 13.92 16.91
CA SER A 190 26.93 12.95 16.42
C SER A 190 26.45 13.27 15.02
N ARG A 191 26.07 12.22 14.30
CA ARG A 191 25.30 12.29 13.06
C ARG A 191 23.97 11.57 13.27
N PHE A 192 22.95 12.06 12.59
CA PHE A 192 21.62 11.49 12.65
C PHE A 192 21.17 11.03 11.27
N SER A 193 20.51 9.89 11.26
CA SER A 193 19.78 9.39 10.10
C SER A 193 18.32 9.18 10.45
N GLY A 194 17.43 9.44 9.50
CA GLY A 194 16.01 9.14 9.65
C GLY A 194 15.77 7.64 9.53
N LEU A 195 15.02 7.06 10.46
CA LEU A 195 14.60 5.67 10.39
C LEU A 195 13.20 5.60 9.77
N MET A 196 13.15 5.25 8.48
CA MET A 196 11.90 5.16 7.72
C MET A 196 11.36 3.74 7.76
N PRO A 197 10.04 3.53 7.92
CA PRO A 197 9.45 2.21 7.73
C PRO A 197 9.80 1.66 6.35
N ASP A 198 10.06 0.36 6.24
CA ASP A 198 10.24 -0.25 4.92
C ASP A 198 8.93 -0.24 4.13
N GLU A 199 9.00 0.31 2.93
CA GLU A 199 7.91 0.40 1.95
C GLU A 199 8.26 -0.32 0.64
N SER A 200 9.37 -1.06 0.60
CA SER A 200 9.86 -1.77 -0.57
C SER A 200 8.95 -2.91 -1.02
N GLY A 201 8.17 -3.46 -0.09
CA GLY A 201 7.35 -4.65 -0.31
C GLY A 201 8.15 -5.92 -0.62
N LYS A 202 9.41 -5.98 -0.20
CA LYS A 202 10.31 -7.10 -0.51
C LYS A 202 9.73 -8.46 -0.10
N GLU A 203 9.25 -8.59 1.15
CA GLU A 203 8.69 -9.87 1.64
C GLU A 203 7.53 -10.36 0.75
N LEU A 204 6.69 -9.42 0.30
CA LEU A 204 5.62 -9.69 -0.66
C LEU A 204 6.18 -10.12 -2.02
N ILE A 205 7.18 -9.42 -2.55
CA ILE A 205 7.80 -9.76 -3.84
C ILE A 205 8.47 -11.14 -3.79
N GLU A 206 9.21 -11.45 -2.73
CA GLU A 206 9.86 -12.76 -2.54
C GLU A 206 8.84 -13.88 -2.49
N TYR A 207 7.76 -13.69 -1.72
CA TYR A 207 6.64 -14.62 -1.68
C TYR A 207 5.98 -14.83 -3.05
N LEU A 208 5.78 -13.76 -3.82
CA LEU A 208 5.17 -13.86 -5.15
C LEU A 208 6.10 -14.54 -6.16
N LEU A 209 7.41 -14.29 -6.07
CA LEU A 209 8.40 -14.96 -6.91
C LEU A 209 8.51 -16.45 -6.57
N SER A 210 8.52 -16.81 -5.29
CA SER A 210 8.53 -18.21 -4.87
C SER A 210 7.25 -18.93 -5.32
N THR A 211 6.09 -18.28 -5.14
CA THR A 211 4.79 -18.82 -5.58
C THR A 211 4.77 -18.99 -7.11
N LYS A 212 5.30 -18.03 -7.87
CA LYS A 212 5.41 -18.12 -9.33
C LYS A 212 6.33 -19.28 -9.76
N ALA A 213 7.44 -19.51 -9.05
CA ALA A 213 8.33 -20.64 -9.32
C ALA A 213 7.62 -21.98 -9.06
N GLU A 214 6.90 -22.11 -7.93
CA GLU A 214 6.08 -23.29 -7.63
C GLU A 214 5.03 -23.61 -8.71
N MET A 215 4.41 -22.57 -9.29
CA MET A 215 3.46 -22.71 -10.40
C MET A 215 4.13 -23.17 -11.69
N THR A 216 5.37 -22.72 -11.96
CA THR A 216 6.08 -22.98 -13.21
C THR A 216 6.72 -24.37 -13.25
N ASP A 217 7.24 -24.84 -12.12
CA ASP A 217 7.96 -26.12 -12.03
C ASP A 217 7.03 -27.35 -12.07
N GLY A 218 5.71 -27.16 -12.21
CA GLY A 218 4.73 -28.25 -12.37
C GLY A 218 4.54 -29.13 -11.13
N LEU A 219 5.28 -28.86 -10.05
CA LEU A 219 5.22 -29.59 -8.76
C LEU A 219 3.86 -29.45 -8.04
N SER A 220 2.96 -28.65 -8.59
CA SER A 220 1.69 -28.28 -7.95
C SER A 220 0.57 -27.93 -8.94
N GLY A 221 0.57 -28.52 -10.15
CA GLY A 221 -0.39 -28.18 -11.22
C GLY A 221 -1.87 -28.23 -10.78
N ASP A 222 -2.23 -29.20 -9.93
CA ASP A 222 -3.58 -29.33 -9.37
C ASP A 222 -3.90 -28.25 -8.32
N LYS A 223 -2.90 -27.73 -7.59
CA LYS A 223 -3.08 -26.76 -6.50
C LYS A 223 -3.50 -25.38 -7.02
N PHE A 224 -2.97 -24.98 -8.17
CA PHE A 224 -3.15 -23.64 -8.72
C PHE A 224 -4.14 -23.57 -9.88
N HIS A 225 -4.67 -24.71 -10.35
CA HIS A 225 -5.73 -24.78 -11.37
C HIS A 225 -5.46 -23.92 -12.63
N GLY A 226 -4.20 -23.89 -13.09
CA GLY A 226 -3.80 -23.11 -14.26
C GLY A 226 -3.70 -21.59 -14.03
N LEU A 227 -3.69 -21.12 -12.77
CA LEU A 227 -3.31 -19.74 -12.45
C LEU A 227 -1.86 -19.47 -12.84
N GLU A 228 -1.64 -18.26 -13.34
CA GLU A 228 -0.30 -17.73 -13.63
C GLU A 228 -0.09 -16.40 -12.91
N ILE A 229 1.06 -16.24 -12.28
CA ILE A 229 1.56 -14.94 -11.84
C ILE A 229 2.42 -14.36 -12.97
N LYS A 230 2.07 -13.18 -13.47
CA LYS A 230 2.84 -12.44 -14.49
C LYS A 230 3.49 -11.21 -13.92
N LYS A 231 4.71 -10.91 -14.35
CA LYS A 231 5.51 -9.78 -13.90
C LYS A 231 5.49 -8.64 -14.92
N MET A 232 5.30 -7.43 -14.40
CA MET A 232 5.57 -6.18 -15.09
C MET A 232 6.61 -5.40 -14.31
N VAL A 233 7.62 -4.87 -15.00
CA VAL A 233 8.67 -4.04 -14.41
C VAL A 233 8.72 -2.73 -15.15
N TRP A 234 8.47 -1.64 -14.43
CA TRP A 234 8.66 -0.29 -14.93
C TRP A 234 9.99 0.23 -14.42
N ALA A 235 10.82 0.75 -15.30
CA ALA A 235 12.09 1.37 -14.94
C ALA A 235 12.19 2.74 -15.59
N TRP A 236 12.64 3.76 -14.85
CA TRP A 236 12.74 5.11 -15.37
C TRP A 236 14.01 5.83 -14.92
N LYS A 237 14.53 6.66 -15.83
CA LYS A 237 15.74 7.45 -15.63
C LYS A 237 15.54 8.86 -16.16
N LYS A 238 15.89 9.85 -15.34
CA LYS A 238 15.95 11.25 -15.78
C LYS A 238 17.17 11.41 -16.69
N ARG A 239 16.97 11.95 -17.89
CA ARG A 239 18.01 12.26 -18.87
C ARG A 239 17.96 13.76 -19.21
N PRO A 240 19.06 14.37 -19.70
CA PRO A 240 18.97 15.67 -20.35
C PRO A 240 17.91 15.61 -21.46
N GLY A 241 16.85 16.41 -21.35
CA GLY A 241 15.73 16.42 -22.32
C GLY A 241 14.48 15.63 -21.92
N GLY A 242 14.44 14.92 -20.78
CA GLY A 242 13.19 14.31 -20.30
C GLY A 242 13.35 13.07 -19.42
N LEU A 243 12.26 12.31 -19.29
CA LEU A 243 12.22 11.05 -18.56
C LEU A 243 12.22 9.89 -19.56
N LYS A 244 13.24 9.02 -19.53
CA LYS A 244 13.19 7.74 -20.23
C LYS A 244 12.46 6.74 -19.35
N VAL A 245 11.44 6.09 -19.89
CA VAL A 245 10.68 5.01 -19.23
C VAL A 245 10.80 3.75 -20.08
N SER A 246 11.19 2.65 -19.44
CA SER A 246 11.27 1.31 -20.00
C SER A 246 10.30 0.39 -19.26
N CYS A 247 9.75 -0.61 -19.94
CA CYS A 247 8.79 -1.54 -19.37
C CYS A 247 9.06 -2.96 -19.87
N PHE A 248 9.34 -3.87 -18.95
CA PHE A 248 9.26 -5.30 -19.20
C PHE A 248 7.85 -5.79 -18.80
N ASN A 249 7.22 -6.59 -19.65
CA ASN A 249 5.84 -7.03 -19.44
C ASN A 249 5.63 -8.47 -19.94
N GLU A 250 5.52 -9.42 -19.02
CA GLU A 250 5.28 -10.84 -19.34
C GLU A 250 3.92 -11.13 -19.99
N HIS A 251 2.98 -10.19 -19.99
CA HIS A 251 1.75 -10.34 -20.79
C HIS A 251 2.00 -10.17 -22.30
N ARG A 252 3.17 -9.64 -22.70
CA ARG A 252 3.53 -9.41 -24.10
C ARG A 252 4.54 -10.48 -24.56
N PRO A 253 4.21 -11.26 -25.61
CA PRO A 253 5.09 -12.34 -26.10
C PRO A 253 6.50 -11.90 -26.53
N LYS A 254 6.69 -10.62 -26.86
CA LYS A 254 7.95 -10.05 -27.35
C LYS A 254 8.73 -9.25 -26.30
N SER A 255 8.20 -9.11 -25.08
CA SER A 255 8.91 -8.34 -24.08
C SER A 255 10.03 -9.17 -23.49
N THR A 256 11.25 -8.63 -23.50
CA THR A 256 12.43 -9.30 -22.94
C THR A 256 13.00 -8.45 -21.82
N MET A 257 13.75 -9.06 -20.90
CA MET A 257 14.43 -8.32 -19.84
C MET A 257 15.44 -7.28 -20.39
N GLU A 258 15.85 -7.44 -21.65
CA GLU A 258 16.66 -6.48 -22.40
C GLU A 258 15.90 -5.17 -22.67
N ASP A 259 14.55 -5.17 -22.67
CA ASP A 259 13.74 -3.94 -22.76
C ASP A 259 14.01 -2.95 -21.61
N LEU A 260 14.55 -3.46 -20.49
CA LEU A 260 14.94 -2.64 -19.35
C LEU A 260 16.26 -1.87 -19.59
N ASP A 261 17.00 -2.18 -20.67
CA ASP A 261 18.32 -1.69 -21.09
C ASP A 261 18.93 -0.62 -20.15
N LEU A 262 19.62 -1.13 -19.13
CA LEU A 262 20.12 -0.42 -17.96
C LEU A 262 21.62 -0.14 -18.14
N ASP A 263 21.97 1.02 -18.71
CA ASP A 263 23.28 1.63 -18.42
C ASP A 263 23.45 1.64 -16.89
N ARG A 264 24.56 1.07 -16.40
CA ARG A 264 24.96 0.72 -15.00
C ARG A 264 24.87 1.83 -13.92
N SER A 265 23.98 2.80 -14.06
CA SER A 265 23.65 3.85 -13.09
C SER A 265 22.24 3.62 -12.54
N PRO A 266 21.95 4.09 -11.33
CA PRO A 266 20.70 3.78 -10.64
C PRO A 266 19.48 4.21 -11.45
N MET A 267 18.60 3.25 -11.74
CA MET A 267 17.30 3.49 -12.36
C MET A 267 16.22 3.23 -11.33
N LYS A 268 15.29 4.19 -11.19
CA LYS A 268 14.12 3.96 -10.36
C LYS A 268 13.30 2.84 -10.99
N ARG A 269 12.90 1.87 -10.17
CA ARG A 269 12.24 0.65 -10.62
C ARG A 269 10.99 0.37 -9.78
N MET A 270 9.97 -0.17 -10.43
CA MET A 270 8.75 -0.65 -9.81
C MET A 270 8.38 -2.01 -10.41
N ASP A 271 8.34 -3.02 -9.55
CA ASP A 271 7.91 -4.37 -9.90
C ASP A 271 6.44 -4.54 -9.47
N VAL A 272 5.61 -4.94 -10.44
CA VAL A 272 4.19 -5.24 -10.27
C VAL A 272 3.94 -6.66 -10.75
N MET A 273 3.42 -7.50 -9.86
CA MET A 273 2.93 -8.83 -10.19
C MET A 273 1.44 -8.75 -10.46
N THR A 274 0.96 -9.53 -11.42
CA THR A 274 -0.44 -9.59 -11.84
C THR A 274 -0.90 -11.02 -11.87
N ILE A 275 -2.10 -11.27 -11.33
CA ILE A 275 -2.80 -12.55 -11.42
C ILE A 275 -4.11 -12.29 -12.14
N VAL A 276 -4.40 -13.07 -13.19
CA VAL A 276 -5.67 -12.98 -13.92
C VAL A 276 -6.44 -14.28 -13.69
N VAL A 277 -7.62 -14.15 -13.10
CA VAL A 277 -8.52 -15.25 -12.74
C VAL A 277 -9.66 -15.27 -13.75
N ASN A 278 -9.68 -16.30 -14.59
CA ASN A 278 -10.64 -16.46 -15.68
C ASN A 278 -11.72 -17.50 -15.36
N GLU A 279 -11.40 -18.48 -14.53
CA GLU A 279 -12.26 -19.62 -14.21
C GLU A 279 -12.58 -19.69 -12.71
N ALA A 280 -13.73 -20.29 -12.37
CA ALA A 280 -14.21 -20.39 -11.00
C ALA A 280 -13.30 -21.25 -10.10
N ASN A 281 -12.73 -22.34 -10.64
CA ASN A 281 -11.77 -23.23 -9.96
C ASN A 281 -10.47 -22.52 -9.53
N GLN A 282 -10.09 -21.44 -10.20
CA GLN A 282 -8.87 -20.66 -9.90
C GLN A 282 -9.06 -19.72 -8.71
N LEU A 283 -10.31 -19.36 -8.40
CA LEU A 283 -10.63 -18.30 -7.43
C LEU A 283 -10.12 -18.62 -6.01
N PRO A 284 -10.30 -19.84 -5.46
CA PRO A 284 -9.79 -20.18 -4.12
C PRO A 284 -8.28 -19.97 -3.98
N ALA A 285 -7.50 -20.46 -4.95
CA ALA A 285 -6.05 -20.30 -4.95
C ALA A 285 -5.62 -18.83 -5.08
N ALA A 286 -6.34 -18.04 -5.88
CA ALA A 286 -6.09 -16.59 -5.97
C ALA A 286 -6.41 -15.86 -4.65
N LEU A 287 -7.47 -16.26 -3.94
CA LEU A 287 -7.82 -15.70 -2.63
C LEU A 287 -6.83 -16.07 -1.53
N ASP A 288 -6.23 -17.25 -1.58
CA ASP A 288 -5.15 -17.63 -0.66
C ASP A 288 -3.91 -16.75 -0.87
N ILE A 289 -3.54 -16.50 -2.14
CA ILE A 289 -2.47 -15.57 -2.49
C ILE A 289 -2.82 -14.14 -2.03
N PHE A 290 -4.06 -13.70 -2.24
CA PHE A 290 -4.56 -12.41 -1.75
C PHE A 290 -4.38 -12.26 -0.23
N LYS A 291 -4.84 -13.24 0.56
CA LYS A 291 -4.74 -13.23 2.02
C LYS A 291 -3.29 -13.13 2.46
N LYS A 292 -2.41 -13.94 1.87
CA LYS A 292 -0.99 -13.91 2.23
C LYS A 292 -0.32 -12.61 1.80
N ALA A 293 -0.65 -12.10 0.63
CA ALA A 293 -0.14 -10.85 0.14
C ALA A 293 -0.57 -9.66 1.01
N MET A 294 -1.80 -9.64 1.51
CA MET A 294 -2.28 -8.64 2.47
C MET A 294 -1.55 -8.67 3.81
N GLU A 295 -0.98 -9.81 4.20
CA GLU A 295 -0.14 -9.90 5.41
C GLU A 295 1.26 -9.32 5.19
N LEU A 296 1.84 -9.57 4.01
CA LEU A 296 3.23 -9.23 3.67
C LEU A 296 3.37 -7.85 3.02
N ALA A 297 2.27 -7.24 2.59
CA ALA A 297 2.31 -5.95 1.93
C ALA A 297 2.82 -4.85 2.89
N PRO A 298 3.58 -3.87 2.36
CA PRO A 298 4.12 -2.80 3.18
C PRO A 298 2.99 -1.92 3.70
N GLY A 299 3.18 -1.39 4.90
CA GLY A 299 2.24 -0.45 5.53
C GLY A 299 0.98 -1.05 6.14
N GLN A 300 0.81 -2.37 6.04
CA GLN A 300 -0.26 -3.10 6.70
C GLN A 300 -0.04 -3.13 8.22
N LYS A 301 -1.14 -3.15 8.98
CA LYS A 301 -1.11 -3.26 10.44
C LYS A 301 -0.19 -2.24 11.13
N ARG A 302 -0.01 -1.05 10.54
CA ARG A 302 0.74 0.06 11.16
C ARG A 302 0.07 0.48 12.46
N LYS A 303 0.87 0.77 13.50
CA LYS A 303 0.34 1.37 14.73
C LYS A 303 -0.17 2.77 14.41
N VAL A 304 -1.43 3.02 14.72
CA VAL A 304 -2.11 4.30 14.51
C VAL A 304 -2.77 4.74 15.81
N ARG A 305 -2.96 6.05 15.97
CA ARG A 305 -3.75 6.59 17.06
C ARG A 305 -5.21 6.59 16.65
N VAL A 306 -6.07 5.97 17.44
CA VAL A 306 -7.51 5.87 17.19
C VAL A 306 -8.24 6.73 18.21
N SER A 307 -9.22 7.51 17.76
CA SER A 307 -10.08 8.42 18.53
C SER A 307 -9.44 9.70 19.08
N ASP A 308 -10.31 10.62 19.50
CA ASP A 308 -10.03 11.90 20.17
C ASP A 308 -9.18 11.75 21.44
N GLN A 309 -9.18 10.54 22.03
CA GLN A 309 -8.39 10.18 23.21
C GLN A 309 -6.99 9.65 22.87
N CYS A 310 -6.60 9.62 21.59
CA CYS A 310 -5.29 9.17 21.11
C CYS A 310 -4.92 7.75 21.61
N ARG A 311 -5.88 6.82 21.65
CA ARG A 311 -5.60 5.43 22.05
C ARG A 311 -4.73 4.75 21.00
N ASP A 312 -3.86 3.85 21.44
CA ASP A 312 -3.11 3.00 20.51
C ASP A 312 -4.07 2.05 19.78
N GLY A 313 -3.89 1.93 18.48
CA GLY A 313 -4.59 0.99 17.64
C GLY A 313 -3.73 0.57 16.45
N THR A 314 -4.32 -0.26 15.60
CA THR A 314 -3.64 -0.83 14.44
C THR A 314 -4.48 -0.57 13.22
N LEU A 315 -3.84 -0.07 12.16
CA LEU A 315 -4.48 0.15 10.88
C LEU A 315 -5.04 -1.18 10.38
N LYS A 316 -6.32 -1.19 9.97
CA LYS A 316 -6.91 -2.38 9.35
C LYS A 316 -6.14 -2.74 8.08
N PRO A 317 -6.03 -4.03 7.73
CA PRO A 317 -5.54 -4.43 6.42
C PRO A 317 -6.30 -3.68 5.33
N TYR A 318 -5.60 -3.16 4.33
CA TYR A 318 -6.23 -2.38 3.27
C TYR A 318 -5.74 -2.73 1.87
N CYS A 319 -6.65 -2.64 0.90
CA CYS A 319 -6.40 -2.79 -0.53
C CYS A 319 -7.17 -1.73 -1.32
N SER A 320 -6.84 -1.57 -2.59
CA SER A 320 -7.67 -0.78 -3.51
C SER A 320 -8.50 -1.72 -4.38
N VAL A 321 -9.73 -1.35 -4.65
CA VAL A 321 -10.66 -2.12 -5.48
C VAL A 321 -11.21 -1.21 -6.56
N ASP A 322 -11.30 -1.74 -7.77
CA ASP A 322 -11.89 -1.07 -8.91
C ASP A 322 -12.67 -2.07 -9.75
N PHE A 323 -13.81 -1.64 -10.28
CA PHE A 323 -14.66 -2.49 -11.11
C PHE A 323 -14.73 -1.93 -12.53
N GLU A 324 -14.57 -2.81 -13.51
CA GLU A 324 -14.92 -2.51 -14.88
C GLU A 324 -16.28 -3.12 -15.23
N PHE A 325 -17.13 -2.35 -15.89
CA PHE A 325 -18.48 -2.77 -16.25
C PHE A 325 -18.57 -3.05 -17.74
N LYS A 326 -19.25 -4.14 -18.11
CA LYS A 326 -19.62 -4.36 -19.51
C LYS A 326 -20.92 -3.62 -19.74
N LYS A 327 -20.85 -2.59 -20.59
CA LYS A 327 -22.03 -1.81 -20.97
C LYS A 327 -22.83 -2.57 -22.01
N LEU A 328 -23.99 -3.05 -21.55
CA LEU A 328 -25.24 -3.11 -22.30
C LEU A 328 -25.28 -4.17 -23.43
N ASP A 329 -26.45 -4.79 -23.60
CA ASP A 329 -26.73 -5.70 -24.72
C ASP A 329 -26.44 -4.99 -26.06
N GLU A 330 -25.37 -5.38 -26.76
CA GLU A 330 -24.88 -4.73 -27.98
C GLU A 330 -26.01 -4.48 -28.99
N LYS A 331 -26.98 -5.39 -29.09
CA LYS A 331 -28.12 -5.27 -30.01
C LYS A 331 -29.03 -4.09 -29.67
N LYS A 332 -29.16 -3.73 -28.39
CA LYS A 332 -30.00 -2.63 -27.91
C LYS A 332 -29.29 -1.27 -27.94
N VAL A 333 -27.96 -1.27 -27.96
CA VAL A 333 -27.13 -0.05 -27.89
C VAL A 333 -26.37 0.30 -29.15
N LEU A 334 -26.26 -0.61 -30.14
CA LEU A 334 -25.45 -0.44 -31.36
C LEU A 334 -25.68 0.89 -32.10
N TYR A 335 -26.89 1.43 -32.03
CA TYR A 335 -27.30 2.66 -32.73
C TYR A 335 -27.63 3.82 -31.80
N LYS A 336 -27.36 3.70 -30.50
CA LYS A 336 -27.64 4.75 -29.52
C LYS A 336 -26.36 5.52 -29.18
N ASP A 337 -26.46 6.84 -29.18
CA ASP A 337 -25.42 7.73 -28.66
C ASP A 337 -25.28 7.56 -27.14
N ARG A 338 -24.21 8.09 -26.53
CA ARG A 338 -23.94 7.96 -25.09
C ARG A 338 -25.14 8.36 -24.21
N ARG A 339 -25.92 9.36 -24.63
CA ARG A 339 -27.16 9.76 -23.94
C ARG A 339 -28.27 8.72 -24.07
N GLY A 340 -28.48 8.16 -25.25
CA GLY A 340 -29.43 7.08 -25.48
C GLY A 340 -29.06 5.78 -24.78
N GLN A 341 -27.76 5.49 -24.65
CA GLN A 341 -27.27 4.36 -23.84
C GLN A 341 -27.51 4.61 -22.35
N GLN A 342 -27.19 5.81 -21.85
CA GLN A 342 -27.47 6.18 -20.45
C GLN A 342 -28.97 6.14 -20.15
N ALA A 343 -29.82 6.60 -21.07
CA ALA A 343 -31.27 6.54 -20.92
C ALA A 343 -31.82 5.10 -20.78
N LEU A 344 -31.15 4.11 -21.40
CA LEU A 344 -31.49 2.69 -21.25
C LEU A 344 -31.05 2.09 -19.91
N VAL A 345 -29.90 2.52 -19.40
CA VAL A 345 -29.44 2.20 -18.03
C VAL A 345 -30.41 2.81 -17.02
N ASP A 346 -30.70 4.10 -17.21
CA ASP A 346 -31.59 4.90 -16.38
C ASP A 346 -33.01 4.30 -16.37
N SER A 347 -33.52 3.84 -17.53
CA SER A 347 -34.82 3.18 -17.61
C SER A 347 -34.84 1.74 -17.09
N GLY A 348 -33.66 1.17 -16.75
CA GLY A 348 -33.50 -0.23 -16.36
C GLY A 348 -33.84 -1.25 -17.44
N GLU A 349 -34.03 -0.81 -18.68
CA GLU A 349 -34.17 -1.68 -19.85
C GLU A 349 -32.92 -2.54 -20.06
N VAL A 350 -31.79 -2.04 -19.57
CA VAL A 350 -30.51 -2.72 -19.55
C VAL A 350 -29.81 -2.46 -18.22
N GLU A 351 -29.19 -3.50 -17.68
CA GLU A 351 -28.52 -3.47 -16.39
C GLU A 351 -27.02 -3.64 -16.60
N GLU A 352 -26.21 -2.80 -15.95
CA GLU A 352 -24.77 -2.94 -15.92
C GLU A 352 -24.40 -4.08 -14.96
N LEU A 353 -23.55 -4.99 -15.45
CA LEU A 353 -22.96 -6.08 -14.67
C LEU A 353 -21.45 -5.87 -14.55
N CYS A 354 -20.90 -6.33 -13.44
CA CYS A 354 -19.47 -6.30 -13.18
C CYS A 354 -18.76 -7.24 -14.15
N SER A 355 -17.98 -6.67 -15.07
CA SER A 355 -17.14 -7.42 -15.99
C SER A 355 -15.91 -7.95 -15.27
N VAL A 356 -15.18 -7.03 -14.65
CA VAL A 356 -13.89 -7.29 -14.03
C VAL A 356 -13.85 -6.68 -12.65
N VAL A 357 -13.35 -7.43 -11.67
CA VAL A 357 -12.96 -6.91 -10.35
C VAL A 357 -11.44 -6.87 -10.28
N SER A 358 -10.87 -5.69 -10.11
CA SER A 358 -9.44 -5.49 -9.91
C SER A 358 -9.16 -5.18 -8.46
N ILE A 359 -8.28 -5.96 -7.82
CA ILE A 359 -7.86 -5.77 -6.44
C ILE A 359 -6.36 -5.54 -6.39
N ALA A 360 -5.96 -4.32 -6.01
CA ALA A 360 -4.57 -3.94 -5.87
C ALA A 360 -4.13 -3.97 -4.40
N ILE A 361 -3.02 -4.66 -4.14
CA ILE A 361 -2.42 -4.81 -2.82
C ILE A 361 -1.08 -4.08 -2.80
N GLY A 362 -1.06 -2.94 -2.11
CA GLY A 362 0.07 -2.01 -2.16
C GLY A 362 0.34 -1.56 -3.60
N ARG A 363 1.61 -1.54 -4.01
CA ARG A 363 2.04 -1.22 -5.39
C ARG A 363 2.57 -2.44 -6.15
N HIS A 364 2.51 -3.63 -5.57
CA HIS A 364 3.28 -4.80 -6.02
C HIS A 364 2.43 -5.95 -6.53
N LEU A 365 1.14 -6.01 -6.20
CA LEU A 365 0.26 -7.07 -6.67
C LEU A 365 -1.08 -6.49 -7.14
N CYS A 366 -1.52 -6.91 -8.32
CA CYS A 366 -2.87 -6.71 -8.82
C CYS A 366 -3.49 -8.07 -9.14
N ILE A 367 -4.68 -8.34 -8.62
CA ILE A 367 -5.46 -9.55 -8.93
C ILE A 367 -6.70 -9.12 -9.68
N ILE A 368 -6.90 -9.69 -10.86
CA ILE A 368 -7.96 -9.35 -11.80
C ILE A 368 -8.89 -10.55 -11.90
N PHE A 369 -10.15 -10.39 -11.50
CA PHE A 369 -11.18 -11.44 -11.56
C PHE A 369 -12.17 -11.13 -12.68
N ASN A 370 -12.23 -11.98 -13.71
CA ASN A 370 -13.15 -11.84 -14.83
C ASN A 370 -14.54 -12.40 -14.49
N VAL A 371 -15.26 -11.72 -13.60
CA VAL A 371 -16.53 -12.16 -13.02
C VAL A 371 -17.59 -12.45 -14.09
N LEU A 372 -17.79 -11.54 -15.05
CA LEU A 372 -18.84 -11.74 -16.05
C LEU A 372 -18.55 -12.92 -16.97
N GLN A 373 -17.28 -13.16 -17.32
CA GLN A 373 -16.89 -14.33 -18.11
C GLN A 373 -17.30 -15.63 -17.41
N MET A 374 -17.06 -15.73 -16.10
CA MET A 374 -17.47 -16.89 -15.28
C MET A 374 -19.00 -17.05 -15.22
N MET A 375 -19.74 -15.94 -15.26
CA MET A 375 -21.21 -15.95 -15.24
C MET A 375 -21.84 -16.21 -16.62
N GLU A 376 -21.18 -15.83 -17.71
CA GLU A 376 -21.59 -16.12 -19.09
C GLU A 376 -21.36 -17.61 -19.44
N HIS A 377 -20.43 -18.28 -18.74
CA HIS A 377 -20.12 -19.72 -18.89
C HIS A 377 -20.20 -20.46 -17.54
N PRO A 378 -21.38 -20.50 -16.89
CA PRO A 378 -21.49 -20.96 -15.52
C PRO A 378 -21.38 -22.48 -15.40
N ASN A 379 -20.78 -22.92 -14.31
CA ASN A 379 -20.70 -24.31 -13.88
C ASN A 379 -21.05 -24.44 -12.38
N GLU A 380 -20.98 -25.65 -11.84
CA GLU A 380 -21.31 -25.95 -10.43
C GLU A 380 -20.42 -25.19 -9.41
N GLN A 381 -19.23 -24.75 -9.82
CA GLN A 381 -18.28 -24.03 -8.98
C GLN A 381 -18.43 -22.51 -9.07
N THR A 382 -19.09 -21.99 -10.11
CA THR A 382 -19.21 -20.54 -10.36
C THR A 382 -19.82 -19.79 -9.18
N VAL A 383 -20.99 -20.20 -8.69
CA VAL A 383 -21.66 -19.52 -7.58
C VAL A 383 -20.88 -19.66 -6.27
N PRO A 384 -20.42 -20.86 -5.86
CA PRO A 384 -19.55 -21.00 -4.69
C PRO A 384 -18.26 -20.16 -4.73
N ALA A 385 -17.58 -20.11 -5.87
CA ALA A 385 -16.34 -19.34 -6.01
C ALA A 385 -16.59 -17.83 -5.93
N LEU A 386 -17.60 -17.32 -6.64
CA LEU A 386 -17.94 -15.89 -6.58
C LEU A 386 -18.50 -15.49 -5.21
N TYR A 387 -19.21 -16.38 -4.52
CA TYR A 387 -19.60 -16.18 -3.13
C TYR A 387 -18.37 -15.92 -2.25
N GLN A 388 -17.30 -16.71 -2.37
CA GLN A 388 -16.07 -16.49 -1.60
C GLN A 388 -15.44 -15.13 -1.92
N LEU A 389 -15.35 -14.75 -3.21
CA LEU A 389 -14.83 -13.43 -3.60
C LEU A 389 -15.61 -12.30 -2.92
N PHE A 390 -16.93 -12.33 -3.00
CA PHE A 390 -17.75 -11.25 -2.44
C PHE A 390 -17.77 -11.27 -0.92
N SER A 391 -17.95 -12.42 -0.27
CA SER A 391 -18.05 -12.53 1.19
C SER A 391 -16.71 -12.26 1.88
N GLU A 392 -15.63 -12.88 1.41
CA GLU A 392 -14.33 -12.83 2.09
C GLU A 392 -13.52 -11.58 1.76
N VAL A 393 -13.86 -10.87 0.68
CA VAL A 393 -13.14 -9.65 0.27
C VAL A 393 -14.06 -8.43 0.30
N ILE A 394 -15.13 -8.45 -0.49
CA ILE A 394 -15.93 -7.23 -0.71
C ILE A 394 -16.88 -6.89 0.46
N PHE A 395 -17.42 -7.88 1.16
CA PHE A 395 -18.28 -7.69 2.33
C PHE A 395 -17.54 -7.85 3.66
N ASP A 396 -16.28 -8.29 3.64
CA ASP A 396 -15.46 -8.39 4.85
C ASP A 396 -15.08 -7.00 5.40
N ALA A 397 -15.71 -6.61 6.52
CA ALA A 397 -15.46 -5.35 7.22
C ALA A 397 -14.12 -5.30 7.99
N ARG A 398 -13.42 -6.44 8.09
CA ARG A 398 -12.06 -6.50 8.66
C ARG A 398 -11.03 -5.92 7.69
N ILE A 399 -11.34 -5.90 6.40
CA ILE A 399 -10.53 -5.31 5.33
C ILE A 399 -11.08 -3.93 4.99
N CYS A 400 -10.20 -2.95 4.86
CA CYS A 400 -10.51 -1.64 4.32
C CYS A 400 -10.28 -1.65 2.81
N LYS A 401 -11.32 -1.45 2.02
CA LYS A 401 -11.26 -1.39 0.55
C LYS A 401 -11.40 0.07 0.14
N LEU A 402 -10.39 0.60 -0.53
CA LEU A 402 -10.40 1.95 -1.08
C LEU A 402 -10.87 1.90 -2.53
N TRP A 403 -11.86 2.72 -2.86
CA TRP A 403 -12.50 2.72 -4.17
C TRP A 403 -12.41 4.10 -4.80
N TRP A 404 -12.29 4.12 -6.13
CA TRP A 404 -12.20 5.37 -6.88
C TRP A 404 -13.57 6.00 -7.16
N ASN A 405 -14.58 5.18 -7.46
CA ASN A 405 -15.93 5.65 -7.80
C ASN A 405 -17.01 4.76 -7.19
N LEU A 406 -17.08 4.76 -5.87
CA LEU A 406 -17.76 3.69 -5.16
C LEU A 406 -19.27 3.63 -5.40
N GLN A 407 -19.89 4.77 -5.73
CA GLN A 407 -21.33 4.90 -5.89
C GLN A 407 -21.87 4.10 -7.08
N SER A 408 -21.20 4.17 -8.23
CA SER A 408 -21.58 3.38 -9.41
C SER A 408 -21.32 1.90 -9.14
N ASP A 409 -20.15 1.61 -8.58
CA ASP A 409 -19.60 0.26 -8.52
C ASP A 409 -20.46 -0.63 -7.63
N PHE A 410 -21.00 -0.11 -6.52
CA PHE A 410 -21.88 -0.89 -5.66
C PHE A 410 -23.22 -1.24 -6.25
N THR A 411 -23.80 -0.35 -7.04
CA THR A 411 -25.07 -0.65 -7.71
C THR A 411 -24.85 -1.80 -8.70
N VAL A 412 -23.80 -1.70 -9.51
CA VAL A 412 -23.42 -2.73 -10.47
C VAL A 412 -23.08 -4.05 -9.78
N MET A 413 -22.36 -4.00 -8.66
CA MET A 413 -22.08 -5.20 -7.90
C MET A 413 -23.33 -5.83 -7.30
N ASN A 414 -24.24 -5.05 -6.71
CA ASN A 414 -25.48 -5.55 -6.14
C ASN A 414 -26.32 -6.27 -7.21
N ASN A 415 -26.36 -5.71 -8.42
CA ASN A 415 -27.03 -6.30 -9.57
C ASN A 415 -26.35 -7.61 -10.02
N THR A 416 -25.02 -7.64 -9.99
CA THR A 416 -24.21 -8.82 -10.32
C THR A 416 -24.45 -9.95 -9.31
N ILE A 417 -24.44 -9.65 -8.01
CA ILE A 417 -24.74 -10.62 -6.95
C ILE A 417 -26.18 -11.14 -7.10
N ALA A 418 -27.15 -10.26 -7.36
CA ALA A 418 -28.53 -10.69 -7.58
C ALA A 418 -28.62 -11.70 -8.74
N HIS A 419 -27.85 -11.52 -9.82
CA HIS A 419 -27.84 -12.44 -10.95
C HIS A 419 -27.35 -13.85 -10.60
N LEU A 420 -26.54 -14.02 -9.56
CA LEU A 420 -26.09 -15.32 -9.06
C LEU A 420 -27.17 -16.05 -8.23
N TYR A 421 -28.19 -15.33 -7.75
CA TYR A 421 -29.18 -15.81 -6.79
C TYR A 421 -30.62 -15.42 -7.21
N GLN A 422 -31.04 -15.93 -8.36
CA GLN A 422 -32.33 -15.67 -8.99
C GLN A 422 -33.52 -16.31 -8.28
N GLY A 423 -33.27 -17.16 -7.27
CA GLY A 423 -34.31 -17.66 -6.37
C GLY A 423 -34.89 -16.55 -5.48
N THR A 424 -34.15 -15.46 -5.26
CA THR A 424 -34.64 -14.29 -4.54
C THR A 424 -35.32 -13.30 -5.50
N PRO A 425 -36.59 -12.91 -5.25
CA PRO A 425 -37.29 -11.93 -6.09
C PRO A 425 -36.55 -10.59 -6.16
N ARG A 426 -36.44 -10.00 -7.36
CA ARG A 426 -35.89 -8.64 -7.54
C ARG A 426 -36.88 -7.61 -7.01
N GLU A 427 -36.45 -6.82 -6.04
CA GLU A 427 -37.19 -5.64 -5.61
C GLU A 427 -37.16 -4.57 -6.70
N ALA A 428 -38.30 -3.91 -6.92
CA ALA A 428 -38.37 -2.74 -7.79
C ALA A 428 -37.69 -1.55 -7.09
N PHE A 429 -36.96 -0.72 -7.83
CA PHE A 429 -36.32 0.48 -7.29
C PHE A 429 -36.84 1.74 -7.98
N SER A 430 -36.83 2.86 -7.23
CA SER A 430 -37.20 4.17 -7.78
C SER A 430 -35.98 4.80 -8.46
N HIS A 431 -36.14 5.19 -9.72
CA HIS A 431 -35.10 5.85 -10.50
C HIS A 431 -35.53 7.28 -10.83
N THR A 432 -34.59 8.23 -10.79
CA THR A 432 -34.77 9.60 -11.27
C THR A 432 -33.94 9.81 -12.51
N SER A 433 -34.59 9.96 -13.67
CA SER A 433 -33.90 10.22 -14.94
C SER A 433 -33.08 11.50 -14.90
N TYR A 434 -32.17 11.68 -15.87
CA TYR A 434 -31.45 12.95 -16.06
C TYR A 434 -32.36 14.18 -16.23
N ARG A 435 -33.65 13.99 -16.56
CA ARG A 435 -34.66 15.06 -16.67
C ARG A 435 -35.43 15.32 -15.36
N GLY A 436 -35.05 14.65 -14.27
CA GLY A 436 -35.72 14.78 -12.97
C GLY A 436 -37.02 13.99 -12.84
N VAL A 437 -37.41 13.20 -13.85
CA VAL A 437 -38.63 12.38 -13.80
C VAL A 437 -38.36 11.10 -13.00
N LYS A 438 -39.20 10.84 -11.99
CA LYS A 438 -39.15 9.64 -11.15
C LYS A 438 -40.07 8.54 -11.69
N TYR A 439 -39.60 7.30 -11.74
CA TYR A 439 -40.39 6.12 -12.07
C TYR A 439 -39.84 4.86 -11.38
N ASN A 440 -40.66 3.82 -11.27
CA ASN A 440 -40.26 2.54 -10.70
C ASN A 440 -39.76 1.61 -11.80
N VAL A 441 -38.60 1.01 -11.57
CA VAL A 441 -37.95 0.06 -12.47
C VAL A 441 -38.01 -1.32 -11.84
N THR A 442 -38.55 -2.30 -12.57
CA THR A 442 -38.45 -3.72 -12.21
C THR A 442 -37.28 -4.33 -12.99
N PRO A 443 -36.19 -4.75 -12.32
CA PRO A 443 -35.05 -5.33 -13.00
C PRO A 443 -35.40 -6.64 -13.71
N THR A 444 -34.74 -6.90 -14.83
CA THR A 444 -34.88 -8.17 -15.58
C THR A 444 -33.58 -8.96 -15.53
N TRP A 445 -33.67 -10.28 -15.35
CA TRP A 445 -32.52 -11.17 -15.46
C TRP A 445 -31.96 -11.21 -16.89
N LYS A 446 -30.67 -10.91 -17.05
CA LYS A 446 -29.97 -10.93 -18.33
C LYS A 446 -29.24 -12.23 -18.60
N LEU A 447 -28.73 -12.84 -17.54
CA LEU A 447 -28.12 -14.17 -17.58
C LEU A 447 -29.11 -15.17 -17.00
N GLN A 448 -29.24 -16.34 -17.61
CA GLN A 448 -30.07 -17.42 -17.12
C GLN A 448 -29.24 -18.69 -17.08
N SER A 449 -29.31 -19.39 -15.95
CA SER A 449 -28.60 -20.64 -15.75
C SER A 449 -29.27 -21.44 -14.63
N PRO A 450 -29.33 -22.78 -14.73
CA PRO A 450 -29.81 -23.61 -13.63
C PRO A 450 -28.99 -23.42 -12.34
N PHE A 451 -27.72 -23.01 -12.45
CA PHE A 451 -26.83 -22.78 -11.32
C PHE A 451 -27.17 -21.51 -10.51
N PHE A 452 -27.95 -20.58 -11.06
CA PHE A 452 -28.25 -19.30 -10.42
C PHE A 452 -29.54 -19.30 -9.59
N ASN A 453 -30.26 -20.42 -9.51
CA ASN A 453 -31.59 -20.46 -8.89
C ASN A 453 -31.60 -20.49 -7.35
N GLY A 454 -30.44 -20.31 -6.71
CA GLY A 454 -30.32 -20.26 -5.25
C GLY A 454 -30.90 -18.98 -4.65
N GLU A 455 -31.17 -19.03 -3.35
CA GLU A 455 -31.52 -17.84 -2.56
C GLU A 455 -30.27 -17.03 -2.22
N ARG A 456 -30.40 -15.70 -2.21
CA ARG A 456 -29.31 -14.78 -1.89
C ARG A 456 -28.96 -14.85 -0.41
N PRO A 457 -27.70 -15.12 -0.05
CA PRO A 457 -27.24 -15.05 1.34
C PRO A 457 -27.38 -13.64 1.95
N GLU A 458 -27.75 -13.57 3.23
CA GLU A 458 -27.92 -12.29 3.95
C GLU A 458 -26.61 -11.50 4.04
N ASP A 459 -25.48 -12.18 4.19
CA ASP A 459 -24.15 -11.57 4.31
C ASP A 459 -23.62 -10.98 2.99
N LEU A 460 -24.22 -11.35 1.86
CA LEU A 460 -24.00 -10.72 0.57
C LEU A 460 -25.00 -9.60 0.26
N SER A 461 -25.71 -9.08 1.27
CA SER A 461 -26.65 -7.96 1.12
C SER A 461 -26.09 -6.68 1.71
N PHE A 462 -26.25 -5.56 0.99
CA PHE A 462 -25.85 -4.27 1.52
C PHE A 462 -26.73 -3.89 2.72
N PRO A 463 -26.17 -3.32 3.80
CA PRO A 463 -26.98 -2.85 4.89
C PRO A 463 -27.96 -1.77 4.39
N SER A 464 -29.22 -1.88 4.79
CA SER A 464 -30.26 -0.89 4.46
C SER A 464 -30.43 0.19 5.53
N SER A 465 -29.86 -0.01 6.72
CA SER A 465 -29.96 0.94 7.85
C SER A 465 -28.93 2.06 7.76
N GLN A 466 -29.39 3.32 7.86
CA GLN A 466 -28.49 4.46 8.02
C GLN A 466 -27.81 4.39 9.40
N LYS A 467 -26.47 4.40 9.41
CA LYS A 467 -25.68 4.65 10.62
C LYS A 467 -24.85 5.91 10.47
N PRO A 468 -24.55 6.62 11.57
CA PRO A 468 -23.64 7.75 11.55
C PRO A 468 -22.29 7.38 10.92
N CYS A 469 -21.81 8.23 10.01
CA CYS A 469 -20.54 8.07 9.33
C CYS A 469 -19.78 9.39 9.36
N ASP A 470 -18.48 9.35 9.66
CA ASP A 470 -17.64 10.54 9.66
C ASP A 470 -17.21 10.96 8.25
N LEU A 471 -17.22 10.03 7.30
CA LEU A 471 -16.80 10.26 5.91
C LEU A 471 -17.91 10.89 5.06
N HIS A 472 -19.17 10.52 5.29
CA HIS A 472 -20.31 10.89 4.45
C HIS A 472 -21.42 11.56 5.23
N ALA A 473 -22.18 12.43 4.57
CA ALA A 473 -23.48 12.86 5.05
C ALA A 473 -24.52 11.74 4.85
N GLY A 474 -25.50 11.64 5.75
CA GLY A 474 -26.64 10.75 5.56
C GLY A 474 -27.43 11.11 4.29
N SER A 475 -27.92 10.10 3.57
CA SER A 475 -28.74 10.26 2.36
C SER A 475 -29.90 9.28 2.42
N THR A 476 -31.13 9.80 2.38
CA THR A 476 -32.39 9.02 2.30
C THR A 476 -32.87 8.83 0.86
N GLU A 477 -32.09 9.27 -0.14
CA GLU A 477 -32.59 9.47 -1.50
C GLU A 477 -32.64 8.20 -2.36
N TYR A 478 -31.82 7.18 -2.04
CA TYR A 478 -31.88 5.86 -2.67
C TYR A 478 -32.48 4.86 -1.68
N VAL A 479 -33.74 4.52 -1.88
CA VAL A 479 -34.47 3.52 -1.10
C VAL A 479 -33.69 2.19 -1.14
N GLY A 480 -33.31 1.68 0.02
CA GLY A 480 -32.77 0.32 0.18
C GLY A 480 -31.26 0.17 0.39
N MET A 481 -30.43 1.19 0.15
CA MET A 481 -28.97 1.08 0.32
C MET A 481 -28.40 2.16 1.25
N SER A 482 -27.72 1.74 2.31
CA SER A 482 -27.02 2.64 3.25
C SER A 482 -25.54 2.82 2.87
N CYS A 483 -24.84 3.68 3.62
CA CYS A 483 -23.41 3.92 3.43
C CYS A 483 -22.60 2.60 3.58
N PRO A 484 -21.85 2.19 2.54
CA PRO A 484 -21.13 0.92 2.50
C PRO A 484 -19.85 0.92 3.33
N CYS A 485 -19.50 2.04 3.98
CA CYS A 485 -18.32 2.11 4.86
C CYS A 485 -18.39 1.13 6.03
N GLN A 486 -19.58 0.66 6.42
CA GLN A 486 -19.73 -0.38 7.44
C GLN A 486 -19.16 -1.73 7.02
N THR A 487 -19.16 -2.03 5.71
CA THR A 487 -18.54 -3.25 5.16
C THR A 487 -17.06 -3.04 4.85
N GLY A 488 -16.46 -1.93 5.31
CA GLY A 488 -15.07 -1.59 5.06
C GLY A 488 -14.81 -0.97 3.69
N ASN A 489 -15.86 -0.63 2.93
CA ASN A 489 -15.71 -0.02 1.62
C ASN A 489 -15.76 1.51 1.68
N ILE A 490 -14.66 2.15 1.29
CA ILE A 490 -14.45 3.58 1.47
C ILE A 490 -14.16 4.22 0.12
N ASP A 491 -14.92 5.27 -0.19
CA ASP A 491 -14.68 6.10 -1.36
C ASP A 491 -13.51 7.05 -1.09
N ILE A 492 -12.57 7.13 -2.03
CA ILE A 492 -11.37 7.96 -1.89
C ILE A 492 -11.72 9.44 -1.81
N ALA A 493 -12.73 9.92 -2.55
CA ALA A 493 -13.14 11.33 -2.48
C ALA A 493 -13.70 11.68 -1.10
N ALA A 494 -14.44 10.75 -0.49
CA ALA A 494 -14.95 10.92 0.88
C ALA A 494 -13.83 10.95 1.92
N LEU A 495 -12.82 10.09 1.75
CA LEU A 495 -11.65 10.05 2.61
C LEU A 495 -10.85 11.36 2.50
N LEU A 496 -10.62 11.86 1.29
CA LEU A 496 -9.94 13.14 1.05
C LEU A 496 -10.72 14.32 1.64
N ASN A 497 -12.04 14.37 1.42
CA ASN A 497 -12.92 15.36 2.05
C ASN A 497 -12.81 15.35 3.57
N HIS A 498 -12.80 14.16 4.18
CA HIS A 498 -12.62 14.02 5.62
C HIS A 498 -11.28 14.56 6.09
N PHE A 499 -10.17 14.25 5.38
CA PHE A 499 -8.87 14.81 5.71
C PHE A 499 -8.86 16.34 5.62
N CYS A 500 -9.44 16.93 4.58
CA CYS A 500 -9.55 18.39 4.47
C CYS A 500 -10.30 19.00 5.67
N ARG A 501 -11.41 18.38 6.10
CA ARG A 501 -12.16 18.83 7.29
C ARG A 501 -11.34 18.70 8.57
N LEU A 502 -10.57 17.62 8.74
CA LEU A 502 -9.65 17.47 9.89
C LEU A 502 -8.55 18.54 9.91
N GLN A 503 -8.17 19.07 8.74
CA GLN A 503 -7.23 20.21 8.63
C GLN A 503 -7.91 21.57 8.86
N GLY A 504 -9.19 21.60 9.26
CA GLY A 504 -9.93 22.83 9.53
C GLY A 504 -10.45 23.55 8.29
N LEU A 505 -10.42 22.90 7.11
CA LEU A 505 -11.06 23.46 5.92
C LEU A 505 -12.58 23.33 6.06
N HIS A 506 -13.29 24.44 5.88
CA HIS A 506 -14.75 24.51 5.92
C HIS A 506 -15.37 23.92 4.64
N ILE A 507 -15.31 22.60 4.52
CA ILE A 507 -15.91 21.83 3.42
C ILE A 507 -17.04 20.99 4.02
N GLU A 508 -18.17 20.90 3.33
CA GLU A 508 -19.28 20.06 3.78
C GLU A 508 -18.97 18.57 3.63
N LYS A 509 -19.62 17.73 4.45
CA LYS A 509 -19.60 16.28 4.24
C LYS A 509 -20.27 15.98 2.91
N LEU A 510 -19.61 15.16 2.10
CA LEU A 510 -20.16 14.75 0.82
C LEU A 510 -21.29 13.74 1.03
N HIS A 511 -22.38 13.92 0.30
CA HIS A 511 -23.46 12.94 0.30
C HIS A 511 -22.99 11.67 -0.40
N TRP A 512 -23.31 10.53 0.19
CA TRP A 512 -23.04 9.22 -0.42
C TRP A 512 -23.72 9.00 -1.79
N THR A 513 -24.59 9.88 -2.26
CA THR A 513 -25.22 9.81 -3.60
C THR A 513 -24.88 10.99 -4.52
N GLY A 514 -24.01 11.91 -4.07
CA GLY A 514 -23.69 13.15 -4.78
C GLY A 514 -22.40 13.16 -5.60
N TYR A 515 -21.74 12.02 -5.86
CA TYR A 515 -20.44 11.96 -6.57
C TYR A 515 -20.61 11.72 -8.07
N ARG A 516 -21.72 12.14 -8.69
CA ARG A 516 -21.84 12.10 -10.16
C ARG A 516 -21.16 13.34 -10.74
N HIS A 517 -19.96 13.15 -11.28
CA HIS A 517 -19.20 14.13 -12.05
C HIS A 517 -19.97 14.64 -13.28
#